data_AF-A0A3M1PES1-F1
#
_entry.id   AF-A0A3M1PES1-F1
#
_cell.length_a   1.000
_cell.length_b   1.000
_cell.length_c   1.000
_cell.angle_alpha   90.00
_cell.angle_beta   90.00
_cell.angle_gamma   90.00
#
_symmetry.space_group_name_H-M   'P 1'
#
loop_
_entity.id
_entity.type
_entity.pdbx_description
1 polymer ?
#
loop_
_entity_poly.entity_id
_entity_poly.type
_entity_poly.pdbx_seq_one_letter_code
_entity_poly.pdbx_strand_id
1 'polypeptide(L)'
;MAERTDPARQRARRQDYLALLGLAARHLGWPPAVFWQATPCELLAALRPHPAGSGAVAPLTRREFEALARRFPDRPPASAGGANEPRPARHHRP
;
A
#
# COMPACT_ATOMS: atom_id res chain seq x y z
N MET A 1 47.93 0.96 17.05
CA MET A 1 47.13 0.92 15.81
C MET A 1 45.70 1.34 16.16
N ALA A 2 45.43 2.65 16.23
CA ALA A 2 44.10 3.16 16.58
C ALA A 2 43.33 3.43 15.29
N GLU A 3 42.31 2.63 15.00
CA GLU A 3 41.33 2.91 13.95
C GLU A 3 40.73 4.29 14.20
N ARG A 4 41.18 5.27 13.42
CA ARG A 4 40.60 6.60 13.39
C ARG A 4 39.24 6.47 12.70
N THR A 5 38.18 6.40 13.50
CA THR A 5 36.79 6.37 13.02
C THR A 5 36.53 7.60 12.15
N ASP A 6 36.33 7.35 10.86
CA ASP A 6 36.01 8.37 9.88
C ASP A 6 34.58 8.91 10.13
N PRO A 7 34.42 10.20 10.46
CA PRO A 7 33.12 10.80 10.75
C PRO A 7 32.17 10.78 9.55
N ALA A 8 32.69 10.71 8.31
CA ALA A 8 31.87 10.59 7.11
C ALA A 8 31.17 9.22 7.03
N ARG A 9 31.92 8.13 7.29
CA ARG A 9 31.37 6.77 7.41
C ARG A 9 30.33 6.65 8.53
N GLN A 10 30.55 7.34 9.64
CA GLN A 10 29.63 7.31 10.77
C GLN A 10 28.32 8.06 10.49
N ARG A 11 28.36 9.16 9.72
CA ARG A 11 27.17 9.85 9.21
C ARG A 11 26.40 8.99 8.21
N ALA A 12 27.08 8.35 7.25
CA ALA A 12 26.46 7.44 6.29
C ALA A 12 25.73 6.28 6.99
N ARG A 13 26.38 5.59 7.94
CA ARG A 13 25.72 4.53 8.74
C ARG A 13 24.50 5.03 9.51
N ARG A 14 24.58 6.23 10.11
CA ARG A 14 23.41 6.84 10.79
C ARG A 14 22.27 7.17 9.82
N GLN A 15 22.60 7.64 8.62
CA GLN A 15 21.62 7.88 7.56
C GLN A 15 20.97 6.57 7.11
N ASP A 16 21.73 5.47 7.05
CA ASP A 16 21.21 4.13 6.76
C ASP A 16 20.18 3.69 7.81
N TYR A 17 20.42 3.96 9.10
CA TYR A 17 19.46 3.64 10.17
C TYR A 17 18.15 4.44 10.07
N LEU A 18 18.19 5.72 9.66
CA LEU A 18 16.97 6.52 9.46
C LEU A 18 16.16 6.02 8.25
N ALA A 19 16.85 5.60 7.19
CA ALA A 19 16.20 4.99 6.03
C ALA A 19 15.49 3.67 6.42
N LEU A 20 16.15 2.82 7.22
CA LEU A 20 15.57 1.58 7.75
C LEU A 20 14.37 1.84 8.67
N LEU A 21 14.45 2.84 9.54
CA LEU A 21 13.32 3.26 10.38
C LEU A 21 12.12 3.68 9.53
N GLY A 22 12.36 4.47 8.47
CA GLY A 22 11.30 4.87 7.54
C GLY A 22 10.65 3.69 6.82
N LEU A 23 11.45 2.69 6.45
CA LEU A 23 10.95 1.43 5.86
C LEU A 23 10.10 0.66 6.86
N ALA A 24 10.57 0.50 8.10
CA ALA A 24 9.85 -0.20 9.16
C ALA A 24 8.52 0.48 9.51
N ALA A 25 8.50 1.81 9.61
CA ALA A 25 7.27 2.56 9.87
C ALA A 25 6.23 2.38 8.75
N ARG A 26 6.65 2.42 7.48
CA ARG A 26 5.75 2.35 6.33
C ARG A 26 5.25 0.94 6.00
N HIS A 27 6.12 -0.06 6.11
CA HIS A 27 5.81 -1.43 5.68
C HIS A 27 5.37 -2.33 6.83
N LEU A 28 5.87 -2.10 8.04
CA LEU A 28 5.58 -2.92 9.22
C LEU A 28 4.68 -2.20 10.23
N GLY A 29 4.48 -0.89 10.10
CA GLY A 29 3.72 -0.08 11.05
C GLY A 29 4.43 0.09 12.41
N TRP A 30 5.75 -0.17 12.46
CA TRP A 30 6.49 -0.14 13.72
C TRP A 30 6.66 1.30 14.23
N PRO A 31 6.28 1.60 15.49
CA PRO A 31 6.63 2.87 16.10
C PRO A 31 8.16 2.91 16.36
N PRO A 32 8.77 4.11 16.45
CA PRO A 32 10.22 4.24 16.61
C PRO A 32 10.80 3.47 17.80
N ALA A 33 10.05 3.37 18.90
CA ALA A 33 10.49 2.63 20.09
C ALA A 33 10.73 1.14 19.81
N VAL A 34 9.90 0.51 18.97
CA VAL A 34 10.05 -0.92 18.62
C VAL A 34 11.27 -1.12 17.71
N PHE A 35 11.51 -0.20 16.76
CA PHE A 35 12.69 -0.26 15.90
C PHE A 35 14.01 -0.16 16.69
N TRP A 36 14.09 0.74 17.67
CA TRP A 36 15.31 0.91 18.46
C TRP A 36 15.58 -0.22 19.47
N GLN A 37 14.56 -1.01 19.79
CA GLN A 37 14.71 -2.21 20.64
C GLN A 37 15.03 -3.46 19.84
N ALA A 38 14.69 -3.48 18.54
CA ALA A 38 14.95 -4.61 17.67
C ALA A 38 16.45 -4.84 17.47
N THR A 39 16.86 -6.10 17.58
CA THR A 39 18.22 -6.53 17.27
C THR A 39 18.48 -6.47 15.76
N PRO A 40 19.76 -6.38 15.32
CA PRO A 40 20.08 -6.39 13.90
C PRO A 40 19.55 -7.61 13.15
N CYS A 41 19.55 -8.79 13.77
CA CYS A 41 19.01 -10.01 13.17
C CYS A 41 17.49 -9.92 12.96
N GLU A 42 16.76 -9.36 13.93
CA GLU A 42 15.31 -9.14 13.82
C GLU A 42 14.99 -8.08 12.76
N LEU A 43 15.77 -7.00 12.69
CA LEU A 43 15.64 -6.00 11.63
C LEU A 43 15.85 -6.63 10.24
N LEU A 44 16.89 -7.46 10.09
CA LEU A 44 17.14 -8.18 8.84
C LEU A 44 16.03 -9.18 8.51
N ALA A 45 15.44 -9.85 9.51
CA ALA A 45 14.33 -10.78 9.30
C ALA A 45 13.04 -10.06 8.91
N ALA A 46 12.71 -8.95 9.58
CA ALA A 46 11.49 -8.19 9.36
C ALA A 46 11.52 -7.37 8.06
N LEU A 47 12.69 -6.83 7.70
CA LEU A 47 12.88 -6.03 6.48
C LEU A 47 13.40 -6.86 5.30
N ARG A 48 13.64 -8.16 5.50
CA ARG A 48 13.99 -9.06 4.39
C ARG A 48 12.89 -8.95 3.36
N PRO A 49 13.21 -8.59 2.11
CA PRO A 49 12.25 -8.69 1.03
C PRO A 49 11.68 -10.10 1.07
N HIS A 50 10.36 -10.22 1.14
CA HIS A 50 9.75 -11.51 0.88
C HIS A 50 10.32 -11.99 -0.45
N PRO A 51 10.75 -13.26 -0.59
CA PRO A 51 11.00 -13.83 -1.89
C PRO A 51 9.64 -13.89 -2.59
N ALA A 52 9.15 -12.75 -3.07
CA ALA A 52 8.18 -12.69 -4.14
C ALA A 52 8.83 -13.54 -5.22
N GLY A 53 8.29 -14.73 -5.45
CA GLY A 53 8.86 -15.70 -6.37
C GLY A 53 9.28 -14.99 -7.64
N SER A 54 10.57 -15.03 -7.95
CA SER A 54 11.17 -14.88 -9.28
C SER A 54 10.28 -14.23 -10.35
N GLY A 55 9.89 -12.98 -10.13
CA GLY A 55 8.89 -12.34 -10.96
C GLY A 55 8.75 -10.91 -10.51
N ALA A 56 9.57 -10.03 -11.07
CA ALA A 56 9.19 -8.64 -11.18
C ALA A 56 7.83 -8.62 -11.87
N VAL A 57 6.74 -8.53 -11.10
CA VAL A 57 5.43 -8.22 -11.65
C VAL A 57 5.62 -6.84 -12.25
N ALA A 58 5.73 -6.79 -13.58
CA ALA A 58 5.87 -5.54 -14.29
C ALA A 58 4.74 -4.61 -13.82
N PRO A 59 5.04 -3.34 -13.52
CA PRO A 59 4.01 -2.40 -13.11
C PRO A 59 2.89 -2.40 -14.16
N LEU A 60 1.65 -2.48 -13.68
CA LEU A 60 0.45 -2.51 -14.53
C LEU A 60 0.50 -1.36 -15.54
N THR A 61 0.39 -1.67 -16.82
CA THR A 61 0.36 -0.63 -17.86
C THR A 61 -0.98 0.10 -17.84
N ARG A 62 -0.98 1.33 -18.37
CA ARG A 62 -2.22 2.11 -18.54
C ARG A 62 -3.30 1.33 -19.31
N ARG A 63 -2.89 0.58 -20.33
CA ARG A 63 -3.79 -0.23 -21.17
C ARG A 63 -4.46 -1.36 -20.38
N GLU A 64 -3.72 -2.03 -19.51
CA GLU A 64 -4.24 -3.14 -18.68
C GLU A 64 -5.19 -2.63 -17.60
N PHE A 65 -4.87 -1.48 -17.00
CA PHE A 65 -5.79 -0.80 -16.08
C PHE A 65 -7.13 -0.46 -16.75
N GLU A 66 -7.10 0.09 -17.96
CA GLU A 66 -8.33 0.42 -18.70
C GLU A 66 -9.14 -0.83 -19.10
N ALA A 67 -8.46 -1.94 -19.39
CA ALA A 67 -9.14 -3.22 -19.66
C ALA A 67 -9.89 -3.73 -18.42
N LEU A 68 -9.31 -3.59 -17.23
CA LEU A 68 -9.96 -3.95 -15.97
C LEU A 68 -11.15 -3.05 -15.67
N ALA A 69 -11.01 -1.72 -15.84
CA ALA A 69 -12.09 -0.77 -15.59
C ALA A 69 -13.32 -1.01 -16.49
N ARG A 70 -13.13 -1.42 -17.74
CA ARG A 70 -14.24 -1.80 -18.63
C ARG A 70 -14.92 -3.10 -18.21
N ARG A 71 -14.14 -4.07 -17.71
CA ARG A 71 -14.64 -5.38 -17.29
C ARG A 71 -15.44 -5.29 -15.98
N PHE A 72 -15.06 -4.38 -15.08
CA PHE A 72 -15.66 -4.20 -13.77
C PHE A 72 -16.07 -2.73 -13.56
N PRO A 73 -17.18 -2.28 -14.16
CA PRO A 73 -17.62 -0.90 -14.00
C PRO A 73 -18.14 -0.64 -12.58
N ASP A 74 -17.70 0.46 -11.95
CA ASP A 74 -18.07 0.85 -10.59
C ASP A 74 -19.56 1.18 -10.42
N ARG A 75 -20.18 1.68 -11.50
CA ARG A 75 -21.62 1.92 -11.55
C ARG A 75 -22.26 0.84 -12.41
N PRO A 76 -23.28 0.12 -11.91
CA PRO A 76 -24.10 -0.70 -12.79
C PRO A 76 -24.70 0.19 -13.89
N PRO A 77 -24.88 -0.32 -15.13
CA PRO A 77 -25.53 0.46 -16.18
C PRO A 77 -26.86 0.98 -15.63
N ALA A 78 -27.08 2.29 -15.77
CA ALA A 78 -28.28 2.96 -15.27
C ALA A 78 -29.48 2.10 -15.66
N SER A 79 -30.17 1.58 -14.65
CA SER A 79 -31.22 0.59 -14.82
C SER A 79 -32.13 0.97 -15.99
N ALA A 80 -32.11 0.15 -17.04
CA ALA A 80 -33.18 0.06 -18.02
C ALA A 80 -34.42 -0.55 -17.33
N GLY A 81 -34.97 0.16 -16.35
CA GLY A 81 -35.96 -0.38 -15.41
C GLY A 81 -36.45 0.72 -14.47
N GLY A 82 -37.26 1.61 -15.02
CA GLY A 82 -37.88 2.73 -14.31
C GLY A 82 -38.73 3.55 -15.26
N ALA A 83 -39.56 2.88 -16.06
CA ALA A 83 -40.66 3.53 -16.72
C ALA A 83 -41.44 4.29 -15.65
N ASN A 84 -41.59 5.59 -15.88
CA ASN A 84 -42.42 6.50 -15.11
C ASN A 84 -43.87 6.01 -15.23
N GLU A 85 -44.27 5.04 -14.42
CA GLU A 85 -45.64 4.56 -14.39
C GLU A 85 -46.45 5.52 -13.51
N PRO A 86 -47.45 6.22 -14.07
CA PRO A 86 -48.23 7.19 -13.31
C PRO A 86 -49.02 6.45 -12.24
N ARG A 87 -48.65 6.70 -10.98
CA ARG A 87 -49.27 6.14 -9.77
C ARG A 87 -50.78 6.50 -9.75
N PRO A 88 -51.72 5.55 -9.79
CA PRO A 88 -53.13 5.88 -9.78
C PRO A 88 -53.54 6.50 -8.44
N ALA A 89 -54.28 7.61 -8.52
CA ALA A 89 -54.81 8.33 -7.38
C ALA A 89 -55.70 7.42 -6.53
N ARG A 90 -55.33 7.22 -5.26
CA ARG A 90 -56.16 6.51 -4.29
C ARG A 90 -57.36 7.40 -3.96
N HIS A 91 -58.51 7.13 -4.56
CA HIS A 91 -59.77 7.68 -4.08
C HIS A 91 -60.12 7.04 -2.74
N HIS A 92 -59.95 7.81 -1.68
CA HIS A 92 -60.46 7.50 -0.35
C HIS A 92 -61.98 7.60 -0.40
N ARG A 93 -62.68 6.47 -0.24
CA ARG A 93 -64.15 6.46 -0.09
C ARG A 93 -64.49 6.55 1.41
N PRO A 94 -65.49 7.37 1.81
CA PRO A 94 -66.03 7.40 3.17
C PRO A 94 -66.94 6.19 3.46
#